data_AF-A0A924VL16-F1
#
_entry.id   AF-A0A924VL16-F1
#
_cell.length_a   1.000
_cell.length_b   1.000
_cell.length_c   1.000
_cell.angle_alpha   90.00
_cell.angle_beta   90.00
_cell.angle_gamma   90.00
#
_symmetry.space_group_name_H-M   'P 1'
#
loop_
_entity.id
_entity.type
_entity.pdbx_description
1 polymer ?
#
loop_
_entity_poly.entity_id
_entity_poly.type
_entity_poly.pdbx_seq_one_letter_code
_entity_poly.pdbx_strand_id
1 'polypeptide(L)'
;MKRHIALIPLSHDHHEALILARLIQQGAPAYKGLPTELVPKAEYALNLYQKKLEKHFILEEEMIPIVVGISPELDALLEDMVQEHSVLRKLFGQLPAETNLLIPLDHLGKTLEHHIRKEERQIFPLIQECCSGEILDKIEILLSAD
;
A
#
# COMPACT_ATOMS: atom_id res chain seq x y z
N MET A 1 -17.62 -8.86 3.78
CA MET A 1 -16.84 -10.00 4.29
C MET A 1 -15.87 -9.48 5.34
N LYS A 2 -15.67 -10.17 6.47
CA LYS A 2 -14.61 -9.80 7.42
C LYS A 2 -13.25 -10.22 6.82
N ARG A 3 -12.22 -9.39 7.00
CA ARG A 3 -10.83 -9.72 6.61
C ARG A 3 -10.38 -10.97 7.38
N HIS A 4 -9.75 -11.91 6.69
CA HIS A 4 -9.18 -13.12 7.29
C HIS A 4 -8.00 -12.73 8.17
N ILE A 5 -7.79 -13.44 9.28
CA ILE A 5 -6.80 -13.08 10.31
C ILE A 5 -5.40 -12.89 9.74
N ALA A 6 -4.99 -13.79 8.83
CA ALA A 6 -3.72 -13.71 8.11
C ALA A 6 -3.46 -12.35 7.43
N LEU A 7 -4.49 -11.70 6.88
CA LEU A 7 -4.35 -10.46 6.10
C LEU A 7 -4.64 -9.20 6.93
N ILE A 8 -5.06 -9.33 8.19
CA ILE A 8 -5.33 -8.20 9.08
C ILE A 8 -4.10 -7.30 9.29
N PRO A 9 -2.87 -7.82 9.48
CA PRO A 9 -1.69 -6.97 9.66
C PRO A 9 -1.48 -6.00 8.49
N LEU A 10 -1.56 -6.48 7.25
CA LEU A 10 -1.45 -5.64 6.05
C LEU A 10 -2.59 -4.60 5.99
N SER A 11 -3.84 -5.04 6.20
CA SER A 11 -4.97 -4.11 6.25
C SER A 11 -4.88 -3.04 7.35
N HIS A 12 -4.16 -3.30 8.46
CA HIS A 12 -3.93 -2.29 9.49
C HIS A 12 -2.97 -1.20 9.02
N ASP A 13 -1.89 -1.56 8.31
CA ASP A 13 -0.94 -0.60 7.76
C ASP A 13 -1.59 0.34 6.73
N HIS A 14 -2.56 -0.18 5.97
CA HIS A 14 -3.37 0.60 5.03
C HIS A 14 -4.11 1.78 5.66
N HIS A 15 -4.47 1.70 6.94
CA HIS A 15 -5.18 2.80 7.59
C HIS A 15 -4.35 4.09 7.61
N GLU A 16 -3.09 3.99 8.05
CA GLU A 16 -2.19 5.15 8.11
C GLU A 16 -1.79 5.61 6.70
N ALA A 17 -1.56 4.66 5.79
CA ALA A 17 -1.23 4.94 4.40
C ALA A 17 -2.36 5.68 3.66
N LEU A 18 -3.63 5.35 3.91
CA LEU A 18 -4.79 6.06 3.34
C LEU A 18 -4.93 7.47 3.91
N ILE A 19 -4.61 7.69 5.19
CA ILE A 19 -4.56 9.04 5.77
C ILE A 19 -3.49 9.86 5.08
N LEU A 20 -2.28 9.31 4.89
CA LEU A 20 -1.22 9.96 4.12
C LEU A 20 -1.69 10.29 2.70
N ALA A 21 -2.24 9.31 1.98
CA ALA A 21 -2.70 9.46 0.61
C ALA A 21 -3.69 10.63 0.48
N ARG A 22 -4.63 10.74 1.42
CA ARG A 22 -5.60 11.84 1.48
C ARG A 22 -5.00 13.17 1.93
N LEU A 23 -4.01 13.16 2.82
CA LEU A 23 -3.31 14.35 3.30
C LEU A 23 -2.58 15.09 2.16
N ILE A 24 -1.93 14.33 1.27
CA ILE A 24 -1.04 14.87 0.23
C ILE A 24 -1.75 15.20 -1.09
N GLN A 25 -3.01 14.76 -1.26
CA GLN A 25 -3.86 15.15 -2.39
C GLN A 25 -4.13 16.67 -2.41
N GLN A 26 -4.28 17.22 -3.61
CA GLN A 26 -4.69 18.61 -3.79
C GLN A 26 -6.11 18.83 -3.23
N GLY A 27 -6.30 19.92 -2.49
CA GLY A 27 -7.59 20.23 -1.88
C GLY A 27 -7.90 19.43 -0.61
N ALA A 28 -6.93 18.68 -0.08
CA ALA A 28 -7.06 18.02 1.21
C ALA A 28 -7.38 19.04 2.33
N PRO A 29 -8.33 18.73 3.23
CA PRO A 29 -8.61 19.59 4.37
C PRO A 29 -7.41 19.60 5.33
N ALA A 30 -7.36 20.60 6.20
CA ALA A 30 -6.42 20.59 7.32
C ALA A 30 -6.84 19.52 8.33
N TYR A 31 -5.98 18.53 8.55
CA TYR A 31 -6.19 17.50 9.57
C TYR A 31 -5.48 17.91 10.87
N LYS A 32 -6.17 17.77 12.00
CA LYS A 32 -5.62 18.13 13.31
C LYS A 32 -4.37 17.29 13.59
N GLY A 33 -3.24 17.97 13.86
CA GLY A 33 -1.97 17.33 14.18
C GLY A 33 -1.16 16.85 12.98
N LEU A 34 -1.60 17.14 11.74
CA LEU A 34 -0.86 16.82 10.52
C LEU A 34 -0.43 18.09 9.76
N PRO A 35 0.62 18.01 8.92
CA PRO A 35 1.13 19.18 8.21
C PRO A 35 0.17 19.73 7.15
N THR A 36 0.13 21.07 7.00
CA THR A 36 -0.71 21.75 6.00
C THR A 36 0.08 22.19 4.77
N GLU A 37 1.35 22.58 4.97
CA GLU A 37 2.22 23.10 3.92
C GLU A 37 2.87 21.98 3.09
N LEU A 38 3.18 22.27 1.82
CA LEU A 38 3.66 21.27 0.86
C LEU A 38 4.98 20.61 1.29
N VAL A 39 5.97 21.38 1.74
CA VAL A 39 7.28 20.84 2.15
C VAL A 39 7.14 19.90 3.37
N PRO A 40 6.53 20.32 4.49
CA PRO A 40 6.22 19.42 5.60
C PRO A 40 5.39 18.18 5.22
N LYS A 41 4.45 18.29 4.27
CA LYS A 41 3.70 17.13 3.76
C LYS A 41 4.61 16.13 3.04
N ALA A 42 5.55 16.61 2.22
CA ALA A 42 6.53 15.75 1.55
C ALA A 42 7.48 15.07 2.55
N GLU A 43 7.95 15.79 3.57
CA GLU A 43 8.77 15.21 4.65
C GLU A 43 8.01 14.13 5.42
N TYR A 44 6.75 14.39 5.75
CA TYR A 44 5.87 13.41 6.40
C TYR A 44 5.65 12.17 5.51
N ALA A 45 5.40 12.36 4.22
CA ALA A 45 5.24 11.28 3.25
C ALA A 45 6.49 10.40 3.16
N LEU A 46 7.67 11.01 3.02
CA LEU A 46 8.96 10.31 2.99
C LEU A 46 9.24 9.56 4.30
N ASN A 47 8.90 10.16 5.44
CA ASN A 47 9.10 9.51 6.73
C ASN A 47 8.25 8.26 6.90
N LEU A 48 6.97 8.32 6.52
CA LEU A 48 6.08 7.16 6.58
C LEU A 48 6.51 6.08 5.58
N TYR A 49 6.93 6.49 4.38
CA TYR A 49 7.44 5.56 3.38
C TYR A 49 8.64 4.77 3.88
N GLN A 50 9.68 5.46 4.36
CA GLN A 50 10.91 4.83 4.84
C GLN A 50 10.72 3.96 6.09
N LYS A 51 9.78 4.32 6.97
CA LYS A 51 9.56 3.60 8.23
C LYS A 51 8.61 2.42 8.10
N LYS A 52 7.66 2.48 7.17
CA LYS A 52 6.54 1.53 7.11
C LYS A 52 6.25 1.02 5.70
N LEU A 53 5.95 1.92 4.76
CA LEU A 53 5.39 1.48 3.48
C LEU A 53 6.36 0.64 2.65
N GLU A 54 7.66 0.90 2.70
CA GLU A 54 8.61 0.04 1.99
C GLU A 54 8.62 -1.39 2.54
N LYS A 55 8.59 -1.54 3.87
CA LYS A 55 8.49 -2.85 4.53
C LYS A 55 7.16 -3.54 4.18
N HIS A 56 6.08 -2.77 4.16
CA HIS A 56 4.75 -3.25 3.80
C HIS A 56 4.72 -3.84 2.37
N PHE A 57 5.22 -3.09 1.38
CA PHE A 57 5.30 -3.57 0.00
C PHE A 57 6.15 -4.83 -0.14
N ILE A 58 7.24 -4.94 0.62
CA ILE A 58 8.08 -6.14 0.64
C ILE A 58 7.30 -7.35 1.15
N LEU A 59 6.56 -7.21 2.26
CA LEU A 59 5.75 -8.29 2.82
C LEU A 59 4.65 -8.76 1.85
N GLU A 60 4.01 -7.83 1.15
CA GLU A 60 3.04 -8.16 0.10
C GLU A 60 3.67 -8.90 -1.07
N GLU A 61 4.86 -8.49 -1.50
CA GLU A 61 5.62 -9.15 -2.56
C GLU A 61 6.11 -10.55 -2.14
N GLU A 62 6.53 -10.71 -0.88
CA GLU A 62 6.95 -12.00 -0.30
C GLU A 62 5.78 -12.99 -0.15
N MET A 63 4.54 -12.50 -0.10
CA MET A 63 3.34 -13.34 -0.13
C MET A 63 3.10 -13.97 -1.51
N ILE A 64 3.53 -13.32 -2.60
CA ILE A 64 3.23 -13.75 -3.99
C ILE A 64 3.59 -15.23 -4.26
N PRO A 65 4.80 -15.73 -3.92
CA PRO A 65 5.16 -17.13 -4.16
C PRO A 65 4.25 -18.15 -3.45
N ILE A 66 3.50 -17.73 -2.43
CA ILE A 66 2.57 -18.59 -1.68
C ILE A 66 1.25 -18.75 -2.44
N VAL A 67 0.83 -17.72 -3.18
CA VAL A 67 -0.51 -17.63 -3.78
C VAL A 67 -0.54 -17.69 -5.31
N VAL A 68 0.60 -17.54 -5.96
CA VAL A 68 0.70 -17.56 -7.43
C VAL A 68 0.28 -18.92 -8.00
N GLY A 69 -0.45 -18.90 -9.11
CA GLY A 69 -0.93 -20.09 -9.82
C GLY A 69 -2.22 -20.69 -9.27
N ILE A 70 -2.80 -20.12 -8.19
CA ILE A 70 -4.10 -20.56 -7.65
C ILE A 70 -5.24 -20.11 -8.55
N SER A 71 -5.17 -18.89 -9.09
CA SER A 71 -6.19 -18.32 -9.97
C SER A 71 -5.52 -17.39 -11.00
N PRO A 72 -5.82 -17.53 -12.30
CA PRO A 72 -5.31 -16.62 -13.33
C PRO A 72 -5.71 -15.15 -13.10
N GLU A 73 -6.89 -14.92 -12.50
CA GLU A 73 -7.34 -13.58 -12.14
C GLU A 73 -6.50 -12.99 -11.00
N LEU A 74 -6.16 -13.81 -10.00
CA LEU A 74 -5.30 -13.39 -8.91
C LEU A 74 -3.88 -13.10 -9.42
N ASP A 75 -3.34 -13.97 -10.26
CA ASP A 75 -1.98 -13.79 -10.82
C ASP A 75 -1.86 -12.45 -11.57
N ALA A 76 -2.84 -12.10 -12.40
CA ALA A 76 -2.87 -10.81 -13.09
C ALA A 76 -2.93 -9.61 -12.13
N LEU A 77 -3.70 -9.72 -11.04
CA LEU A 77 -3.78 -8.67 -10.02
C LEU A 77 -2.48 -8.52 -9.22
N LEU A 78 -1.77 -9.62 -8.96
CA LEU A 78 -0.47 -9.59 -8.28
C LEU A 78 0.62 -8.98 -9.17
N GLU A 79 0.61 -9.25 -10.47
CA GLU A 79 1.51 -8.59 -11.42
C GLU A 79 1.28 -7.07 -11.43
N ASP A 80 0.01 -6.65 -11.48
CA ASP A 80 -0.38 -5.24 -11.36
C ASP A 80 0.12 -4.59 -10.06
N MET A 81 -0.05 -5.27 -8.93
CA MET A 81 0.38 -4.81 -7.59
C MET A 81 1.88 -4.50 -7.57
N VAL A 82 2.72 -5.41 -8.10
CA VAL A 82 4.17 -5.22 -8.17
C VAL A 82 4.54 -4.02 -9.06
N GLN A 83 3.85 -3.82 -10.18
CA GLN A 83 4.07 -2.65 -11.03
C GLN A 83 3.67 -1.36 -10.32
N GLU A 84 2.55 -1.37 -9.59
CA GLU A 84 2.12 -0.23 -8.78
C GLU A 84 3.13 0.10 -7.67
N HIS A 85 3.69 -0.91 -6.99
CA HIS A 85 4.76 -0.69 -6.02
C HIS A 85 5.98 -0.02 -6.66
N SER A 86 6.42 -0.50 -7.82
CA SER A 86 7.54 0.11 -8.55
C SER A 86 7.29 1.59 -8.87
N VAL A 87 6.08 1.93 -9.31
CA VAL A 87 5.67 3.32 -9.55
C VAL A 87 5.68 4.12 -8.25
N LEU A 88 5.11 3.60 -7.16
CA LEU A 88 5.05 4.26 -5.87
C LEU A 88 6.45 4.53 -5.30
N ARG A 89 7.34 3.52 -5.30
CA ARG A 89 8.74 3.67 -4.89
C ARG A 89 9.45 4.78 -5.66
N LYS A 90 9.24 4.84 -6.97
CA LYS A 90 9.77 5.91 -7.81
C LYS A 90 9.21 7.29 -7.41
N LEU A 91 7.89 7.41 -7.23
CA LEU A 91 7.26 8.67 -6.85
C LEU A 91 7.75 9.18 -5.49
N PHE A 92 7.86 8.31 -4.49
CA PHE A 92 8.46 8.66 -3.21
C PHE A 92 9.93 9.08 -3.38
N GLY A 93 10.73 8.32 -4.13
CA GLY A 93 12.15 8.61 -4.35
C GLY A 93 12.43 9.92 -5.10
N GLN A 94 11.46 10.44 -5.86
CA GLN A 94 11.59 11.70 -6.59
C GLN A 94 11.32 12.93 -5.73
N LEU A 95 10.50 12.82 -4.66
CA LEU A 95 10.10 13.96 -3.82
C LEU A 95 11.25 14.87 -3.35
N PRO A 96 12.43 14.36 -2.92
CA PRO A 96 13.51 15.22 -2.45
C PRO A 96 14.11 16.15 -3.52
N ALA A 97 13.94 15.82 -4.81
CA ALA A 97 14.49 16.57 -5.94
C ALA A 97 13.47 17.53 -6.57
N GLU A 98 12.21 17.51 -6.13
CA GLU A 98 11.14 18.31 -6.71
C GLU A 98 11.21 19.78 -6.28
N THR A 99 11.16 20.69 -7.25
CA THR A 99 11.12 22.14 -6.99
C THR A 99 9.70 22.66 -6.79
N ASN A 100 8.69 21.92 -7.28
CA ASN A 100 7.27 22.20 -7.07
C ASN A 100 6.53 20.93 -6.66
N LEU A 101 6.21 20.85 -5.37
CA LEU A 101 5.63 19.65 -4.75
C LEU A 101 4.12 19.48 -4.99
N LEU A 102 3.40 20.48 -5.50
CA LEU A 102 1.94 20.42 -5.60
C LEU A 102 1.46 19.27 -6.50
N ILE A 103 2.02 19.17 -7.72
CA ILE A 103 1.63 18.14 -8.69
C ILE A 103 2.16 16.75 -8.29
N PRO A 104 3.45 16.59 -7.90
CA PRO A 104 3.98 15.30 -7.46
C PRO A 104 3.25 14.72 -6.24
N LEU A 105 2.92 15.54 -5.24
CA LEU A 105 2.20 15.08 -4.06
C LEU A 105 0.76 14.66 -4.38
N ASP A 106 0.07 15.42 -5.22
CA ASP A 106 -1.29 15.06 -5.64
C ASP A 106 -1.31 13.76 -6.44
N HIS A 107 -0.37 13.59 -7.36
CA HIS A 107 -0.22 12.36 -8.12
C HIS A 107 0.10 11.17 -7.20
N LEU A 108 1.09 11.31 -6.32
CA LEU A 108 1.45 10.28 -5.35
C LEU A 108 0.26 9.88 -4.46
N GLY A 109 -0.48 10.86 -3.92
CA GLY A 109 -1.62 10.60 -3.06
C GLY A 109 -2.77 9.89 -3.78
N LYS A 110 -3.01 10.18 -5.07
CA LYS A 110 -4.02 9.48 -5.87
C LYS A 110 -3.58 8.05 -6.21
N THR A 111 -2.31 7.87 -6.59
CA THR A 111 -1.74 6.57 -6.93
C THR A 111 -1.75 5.65 -5.72
N LEU A 112 -1.31 6.14 -4.55
CA LEU A 112 -1.29 5.35 -3.31
C LEU A 112 -2.71 4.97 -2.87
N GLU A 113 -3.67 5.88 -2.94
CA GLU A 113 -5.06 5.56 -2.62
C GLU A 113 -5.66 4.51 -3.59
N HIS A 114 -5.37 4.63 -4.89
CA HIS A 114 -5.86 3.69 -5.89
C HIS A 114 -5.35 2.27 -5.62
N HIS A 115 -4.05 2.17 -5.40
CA HIS A 115 -3.33 0.94 -5.09
C HIS A 115 -3.91 0.24 -3.85
N ILE A 116 -3.96 0.93 -2.70
CA ILE A 116 -4.52 0.37 -1.45
C ILE A 116 -5.97 -0.08 -1.63
N ARG A 117 -6.78 0.68 -2.39
CA ARG A 117 -8.16 0.28 -2.67
C ARG A 117 -8.25 -0.95 -3.55
N LYS A 118 -7.30 -1.18 -4.46
CA LYS A 118 -7.22 -2.39 -5.29
C LYS A 118 -6.95 -3.60 -4.40
N GLU A 119 -5.97 -3.52 -3.51
CA GLU A 119 -5.64 -4.59 -2.57
C GLU A 119 -6.82 -4.95 -1.67
N GLU A 120 -7.37 -3.95 -1.00
CA GLU A 120 -8.44 -4.14 -0.03
C GLU A 120 -9.72 -4.72 -0.66
N ARG A 121 -10.01 -4.37 -1.91
CA ARG A 121 -11.30 -4.67 -2.55
C ARG A 121 -11.25 -5.80 -3.57
N GLN A 122 -10.07 -6.13 -4.08
CA GLN A 122 -9.91 -7.10 -5.16
C GLN A 122 -8.94 -8.19 -4.73
N ILE A 123 -7.68 -7.84 -4.41
CA ILE A 123 -6.62 -8.82 -4.16
C ILE A 123 -6.90 -9.61 -2.89
N PHE A 124 -7.04 -8.95 -1.74
CA PHE A 124 -7.21 -9.64 -0.48
C PHE A 124 -8.52 -10.43 -0.38
N PRO A 125 -9.68 -9.91 -0.88
CA PRO A 125 -10.88 -10.73 -0.98
C PRO A 125 -10.70 -11.98 -1.85
N LEU A 126 -10.03 -11.84 -3.01
CA LEU A 126 -9.81 -12.96 -3.91
C LEU A 126 -8.88 -14.01 -3.31
N ILE A 127 -7.81 -13.60 -2.62
CA ILE A 127 -6.95 -14.50 -1.83
C ILE A 127 -7.81 -15.30 -0.84
N GLN A 128 -8.70 -14.65 -0.10
CA GLN A 128 -9.57 -15.32 0.87
C GLN A 128 -10.58 -16.29 0.24
N GLU A 129 -10.98 -16.04 -1.00
CA GLU A 129 -11.94 -16.87 -1.71
C GLU A 129 -11.27 -18.10 -2.36
N CYS A 130 -10.09 -17.92 -2.94
CA CYS A 130 -9.44 -18.98 -3.72
C CYS A 130 -8.43 -19.82 -2.91
N CYS A 131 -7.89 -19.31 -1.80
CA CYS A 131 -6.87 -20.01 -1.02
C CYS A 131 -7.49 -21.03 -0.05
N SER A 132 -6.85 -22.19 0.10
CA SER A 132 -7.16 -23.14 1.16
C SER A 132 -6.70 -22.62 2.52
N GLY A 133 -7.21 -23.23 3.60
CA GLY A 133 -6.75 -22.94 4.97
C GLY A 133 -5.24 -23.08 5.14
N GLU A 134 -4.65 -24.15 4.60
CA GLU A 134 -3.20 -24.39 4.65
C GLU A 134 -2.37 -23.28 3.97
N ILE A 135 -2.91 -22.66 2.92
CA ILE A 135 -2.27 -21.54 2.23
C ILE A 135 -2.39 -20.27 3.07
N LEU A 136 -3.57 -20.00 3.64
CA LEU A 136 -3.79 -18.86 4.52
C LEU A 136 -2.94 -18.95 5.80
N ASP A 137 -2.72 -20.15 6.34
CA ASP A 137 -1.84 -20.38 7.49
C ASP A 137 -0.38 -20.04 7.15
N LYS A 138 0.09 -20.36 5.93
CA LYS A 138 1.44 -19.96 5.47
C LYS A 138 1.59 -18.45 5.38
N ILE A 139 0.55 -17.76 4.89
CA ILE A 139 0.52 -16.29 4.84
C ILE A 139 0.57 -15.72 6.26
N GLU A 140 -0.20 -16.28 7.19
CA GLU A 140 -0.19 -15.84 8.59
C GLU A 140 1.19 -16.00 9.24
N ILE A 141 1.88 -17.14 9.00
CA ILE A 141 3.23 -17.37 9.50
C ILE A 141 4.21 -16.35 8.93
N LEU A 142 4.15 -16.08 7.61
CA LEU A 142 4.99 -15.08 6.96
C LEU A 142 4.80 -13.69 7.61
N LEU A 143 3.54 -13.26 7.75
CA LEU A 143 3.20 -11.92 8.23
C LEU A 143 3.34 -11.74 9.75
N SER A 144 3.48 -12.84 10.50
CA SER A 144 3.71 -12.82 11.96
C SER A 144 5.19 -12.87 12.34
N ALA A 145 6.10 -13.06 11.37
CA ALA A 145 7.53 -13.23 11.62
C ALA A 145 8.31 -11.91 11.80
N ASP A 146 7.62 -10.76 11.84
CA ASP A 146 8.19 -9.43 11.62
C ASP A 146 7.75 -8.34 12.62
#